data_AF-A0A954CDB2-F1
#
_entry.id   AF-A0A954CDB2-F1
#
_cell.length_a   1.000
_cell.length_b   1.000
_cell.length_c   1.000
_cell.angle_alpha   90.00
_cell.angle_beta   90.00
_cell.angle_gamma   90.00
#
_symmetry.space_group_name_H-M   'P 1'
#
loop_
_entity.id
_entity.type
_entity.pdbx_description
1 polymer ?
#
loop_
_entity_poly.entity_id
_entity_poly.type
_entity_poly.pdbx_seq_one_letter_code
_entity_poly.pdbx_strand_id
1 'polypeptide(L)'
;MTEATVDLRRVGELLEQARTLAIEYKQITKKPLGIAGEYGEYVAAKLLNLRLLEARTAGHDAIDADGRKVQIKARVLNPGTPRNVQRMGRIRWLHEWDSVVLVLLDEAYE
;
A
#
# COMPACT_ATOMS: atom_id res chain seq x y z
N MET A 1 11.89 2.08 22.45
CA MET A 1 12.54 2.49 21.20
C MET A 1 11.48 3.17 20.35
N THR A 2 11.68 4.42 19.96
CA THR A 2 10.78 5.12 19.02
C THR A 2 11.03 4.57 17.61
N GLU A 3 10.02 3.96 17.00
CA GLU A 3 10.12 3.47 15.62
C GLU A 3 10.25 4.64 14.65
N ALA A 4 11.11 4.48 13.64
CA ALA A 4 11.31 5.49 12.61
C ALA A 4 10.09 5.56 11.68
N THR A 5 9.71 6.79 11.32
CA THR A 5 8.48 7.09 10.58
C THR A 5 8.76 7.77 9.27
N VAL A 6 7.93 7.48 8.27
CA VAL A 6 8.04 8.08 6.94
C VAL A 6 7.48 9.51 6.94
N ASP A 7 8.15 10.46 6.25
CA ASP A 7 7.55 11.76 5.89
C ASP A 7 6.45 11.53 4.84
N LEU A 8 5.22 11.35 5.33
CA LEU A 8 4.06 11.03 4.50
C LEU A 8 3.77 12.11 3.46
N ARG A 9 4.09 13.39 3.74
CA ARG A 9 3.85 14.48 2.80
C ARG A 9 4.80 14.34 1.60
N ARG A 10 6.10 14.23 1.85
CA ARG A 10 7.09 14.15 0.78
C ARG A 10 6.94 12.85 -0.02
N VAL A 11 6.71 11.73 0.66
CA VAL A 11 6.48 10.45 -0.02
C VAL A 11 5.18 10.47 -0.83
N GLY A 12 4.11 11.08 -0.31
CA GLY A 12 2.87 11.28 -1.05
C GLY A 12 3.06 12.05 -2.36
N GLU A 13 3.81 13.15 -2.35
CA GLU A 13 4.13 13.91 -3.56
C GLU A 13 4.85 13.06 -4.62
N LEU A 14 5.74 12.16 -4.21
CA LEU A 14 6.45 11.25 -5.11
C LEU A 14 5.55 10.12 -5.62
N LEU A 15 4.67 9.60 -4.76
CA LEU A 15 3.74 8.53 -5.11
C LEU A 15 2.65 9.00 -6.08
N GLU A 16 2.18 10.24 -5.99
CA GLU A 16 1.24 10.81 -6.97
C GLU A 16 1.89 10.97 -8.36
N GLN A 17 3.16 11.36 -8.41
CA GLN A 17 3.93 11.39 -9.65
C GLN A 17 4.13 9.97 -10.20
N ALA A 18 4.48 9.01 -9.34
CA ALA A 18 4.63 7.62 -9.70
C ALA A 18 3.31 7.00 -10.19
N ARG A 19 2.17 7.35 -9.59
CA ARG A 19 0.82 6.95 -10.03
C ARG A 19 0.58 7.38 -11.46
N THR A 20 0.81 8.66 -11.75
CA THR A 20 0.61 9.21 -13.10
C THR A 20 1.45 8.43 -14.12
N LEU A 21 2.73 8.20 -13.81
CA LEU A 21 3.63 7.42 -14.66
C LEU A 21 3.21 5.95 -14.78
N ALA A 22 2.70 5.34 -13.70
CA ALA A 22 2.28 3.94 -13.69
C ALA A 22 1.06 3.70 -14.60
N ILE A 23 0.13 4.65 -14.62
CA ILE A 23 -1.04 4.62 -15.51
C ILE A 23 -0.57 4.68 -16.96
N GLU A 24 0.23 5.67 -17.32
CA GLU A 24 0.77 5.83 -18.68
C GLU A 24 1.60 4.62 -19.12
N TYR A 25 2.51 4.16 -18.25
CA TYR A 25 3.35 2.99 -18.50
C TYR A 25 2.51 1.74 -18.82
N LYS A 26 1.45 1.49 -18.05
CA LYS A 26 0.54 0.36 -18.29
C LYS A 26 -0.24 0.52 -19.59
N GLN A 27 -0.69 1.73 -19.93
CA GLN A 27 -1.41 1.98 -21.18
C GLN A 27 -0.55 1.65 -22.41
N ILE A 28 0.73 2.03 -22.39
CA ILE A 28 1.68 1.80 -23.49
C ILE A 28 2.17 0.35 -23.51
N THR A 29 2.65 -0.16 -22.38
CA THR A 29 3.36 -1.45 -22.33
C THR A 29 2.46 -2.65 -22.05
N LYS A 30 1.23 -2.42 -21.59
CA LYS A 30 0.31 -3.42 -21.03
C LYS A 30 0.85 -4.15 -19.81
N LYS A 31 1.93 -3.65 -19.19
CA LYS A 31 2.54 -4.19 -17.96
C LYS A 31 2.38 -3.19 -16.81
N PRO A 32 2.21 -3.66 -15.55
CA PRO A 32 2.13 -2.75 -14.42
C PRO A 32 3.50 -2.18 -14.07
N LEU A 33 3.53 -0.91 -13.65
CA LEU A 33 4.66 -0.31 -12.93
C LEU A 33 4.45 -0.65 -11.45
N GLY A 34 5.35 -1.42 -10.85
CA GLY A 34 5.15 -2.11 -9.56
C GLY A 34 5.14 -1.20 -8.33
N ILE A 35 4.20 -0.25 -8.24
CA ILE A 35 4.08 0.73 -7.14
C ILE A 35 2.86 0.50 -6.25
N ALA A 36 2.05 -0.53 -6.54
CA ALA A 36 0.74 -0.71 -5.92
C ALA A 36 0.80 -0.91 -4.40
N GLY A 37 1.85 -1.56 -3.88
CA GLY A 37 2.04 -1.75 -2.45
C GLY A 37 2.23 -0.43 -1.72
N GLU A 38 3.27 0.31 -2.14
CA GLU A 38 3.66 1.60 -1.58
C GLU A 38 2.55 2.64 -1.73
N TYR A 39 1.87 2.66 -2.88
CA TYR A 39 0.74 3.57 -3.09
C TYR A 39 -0.43 3.26 -2.17
N GLY A 40 -0.77 1.98 -1.97
CA GLY A 40 -1.84 1.59 -1.06
C GLY A 40 -1.50 1.88 0.41
N GLU A 41 -0.25 1.69 0.83
CA GLU A 41 0.23 2.11 2.16
C GLU A 41 0.02 3.61 2.38
N TYR A 42 0.42 4.44 1.41
CA TYR A 42 0.20 5.89 1.44
C TYR A 42 -1.28 6.25 1.54
N VAL A 43 -2.13 5.67 0.69
CA VAL A 43 -3.57 5.95 0.69
C VAL A 43 -4.21 5.55 2.01
N ALA A 44 -3.92 4.36 2.52
CA ALA A 44 -4.43 3.89 3.80
C ALA A 44 -3.99 4.82 4.94
N ALA A 45 -2.71 5.20 4.98
CA ALA A 45 -2.19 6.09 6.01
C ALA A 45 -2.84 7.47 5.97
N LYS A 46 -3.02 8.03 4.78
CA LYS A 46 -3.69 9.32 4.57
C LYS A 46 -5.16 9.28 4.97
N LEU A 47 -5.90 8.25 4.59
CA LEU A 47 -7.34 8.14 4.84
C LEU A 47 -7.69 7.76 6.27
N LEU A 48 -6.88 6.89 6.89
CA LEU A 48 -7.13 6.36 8.23
C LEU A 48 -6.27 7.02 9.31
N ASN A 49 -5.51 8.06 8.95
CA ASN A 49 -4.59 8.78 9.84
C ASN A 49 -3.59 7.84 10.54
N LEU A 50 -2.98 6.93 9.77
CA LEU A 50 -1.99 5.99 10.29
C LEU A 50 -0.58 6.58 10.18
N ARG A 51 0.26 6.22 11.15
CA ARG A 51 1.68 6.54 11.14
C ARG A 51 2.45 5.42 10.42
N LEU A 52 2.83 5.65 9.16
CA LEU A 52 3.65 4.70 8.40
C LEU A 52 5.04 4.57 9.01
N LEU A 53 5.49 3.32 9.11
CA LEU A 53 6.82 2.96 9.58
C LEU A 53 7.78 2.79 8.40
N GLU A 54 9.07 2.97 8.67
CA GLU A 54 10.08 2.59 7.68
C GLU A 54 10.06 1.07 7.41
N ALA A 55 10.42 0.66 6.19
CA ALA A 55 10.39 -0.74 5.72
C ALA A 55 11.28 -1.73 6.51
N ARG A 56 11.96 -1.27 7.56
CA ARG A 56 12.80 -2.09 8.46
C ARG A 56 12.00 -2.70 9.60
N THR A 57 10.73 -2.33 9.79
CA THR A 57 9.89 -2.90 10.84
C THR A 57 9.34 -4.26 10.41
N ALA A 58 9.57 -5.29 11.22
CA ALA A 58 9.10 -6.63 10.92
C ALA A 58 7.59 -6.77 11.23
N GLY A 59 6.77 -6.91 10.19
CA GLY A 59 5.44 -7.54 10.28
C GLY A 59 4.21 -6.64 10.23
N HIS A 60 4.38 -5.33 10.42
CA HIS A 60 3.32 -4.33 10.27
C HIS A 60 3.88 -3.09 9.59
N ASP A 61 3.02 -2.36 8.89
CA ASP A 61 3.40 -1.29 7.98
C ASP A 61 3.09 0.09 8.61
N ALA A 62 2.15 0.15 9.55
CA ALA A 62 1.75 1.37 10.24
C ALA A 62 1.28 1.14 11.68
N ILE A 63 1.11 2.25 12.41
CA ILE A 63 0.49 2.30 13.74
C ILE A 63 -0.68 3.29 13.75
N ASP A 64 -1.81 2.90 14.35
CA ASP A 64 -2.97 3.80 14.55
C ASP A 64 -2.80 4.73 15.78
N ALA A 65 -3.79 5.60 16.01
CA ALA A 65 -3.75 6.55 17.14
C ALA A 65 -3.79 5.88 18.53
N ASP A 66 -4.31 4.65 18.63
CA ASP A 66 -4.39 3.87 19.87
C ASP A 66 -3.15 2.97 20.07
N GLY A 67 -2.18 3.02 19.17
CA GLY A 67 -0.96 2.21 19.22
C GLY A 67 -1.11 0.81 18.61
N ARG A 68 -2.20 0.51 17.90
CA ARG A 68 -2.39 -0.79 17.24
C ARG A 68 -1.51 -0.89 16.00
N LYS A 69 -0.87 -2.05 15.85
CA LYS A 69 -0.01 -2.43 14.72
C LYS A 69 -0.88 -2.85 13.53
N VAL A 70 -0.78 -2.13 12.43
CA VAL A 70 -1.59 -2.32 11.23
C VAL A 70 -0.72 -2.88 10.10
N GLN A 71 -1.11 -4.04 9.56
CA GLN A 71 -0.56 -4.53 8.30
C GLN A 71 -1.41 -4.04 7.14
N ILE A 72 -0.78 -3.45 6.13
CA ILE A 72 -1.44 -2.92 4.95
C ILE A 72 -1.12 -3.82 3.76
N LYS A 73 -2.14 -4.18 3.00
CA LYS A 73 -2.03 -4.94 1.76
C LYS A 73 -2.82 -4.23 0.69
N ALA A 74 -2.22 -4.06 -0.48
CA ALA A 74 -2.82 -3.28 -1.55
C ALA A 74 -2.93 -4.10 -2.84
N ARG A 75 -3.97 -3.83 -3.62
CA ARG A 75 -4.18 -4.46 -4.92
C ARG A 75 -4.90 -3.54 -5.90
N VAL A 76 -4.33 -3.42 -7.10
CA VAL A 76 -5.03 -2.87 -8.27
C VAL A 76 -5.85 -3.98 -8.93
N LEU A 77 -7.16 -3.76 -9.04
CA LEU A 77 -8.12 -4.64 -9.68
C LEU A 77 -8.28 -4.23 -11.14
N ASN A 78 -7.92 -5.13 -12.05
CA ASN A 78 -8.09 -4.90 -13.48
C ASN A 78 -9.42 -5.47 -13.97
N PRO A 79 -10.30 -4.65 -14.58
CA PRO A 79 -11.48 -5.15 -15.26
C PRO A 79 -11.10 -6.23 -16.28
N GLY A 80 -11.82 -7.35 -16.28
CA GLY A 80 -11.58 -8.46 -17.20
C GLY A 80 -10.48 -9.46 -16.80
N THR A 81 -9.75 -9.23 -15.71
CA THR A 81 -8.85 -10.27 -15.17
C THR A 81 -9.64 -11.26 -14.31
N PRO A 82 -9.52 -12.57 -14.54
CA PRO A 82 -10.20 -13.57 -13.72
C PRO A 82 -9.85 -13.46 -12.23
N ARG A 83 -10.87 -13.51 -11.35
CA ARG A 83 -10.73 -13.39 -9.88
C ARG A 83 -9.71 -14.37 -9.29
N ASN A 84 -9.60 -15.57 -9.84
CA ASN A 84 -8.68 -16.61 -9.38
C ASN A 84 -7.19 -16.28 -9.61
N VAL A 85 -6.89 -15.30 -10.48
CA VAL A 85 -5.52 -14.82 -10.77
C VAL A 85 -5.16 -13.61 -9.88
N GLN A 86 -6.15 -12.92 -9.33
CA GLN A 86 -5.97 -11.74 -8.47
C GLN A 86 -5.77 -12.13 -7.00
N ARG A 87 -4.73 -12.93 -6.71
CA ARG A 87 -4.43 -13.34 -5.34
C ARG A 87 -3.72 -12.23 -4.56
N MET A 88 -4.11 -12.10 -3.30
CA MET A 88 -3.45 -11.28 -2.31
C MET A 88 -2.09 -11.87 -1.91
N GLY A 89 -1.16 -11.00 -1.51
CA GLY A 89 0.05 -11.43 -0.81
C GLY A 89 -0.29 -12.18 0.47
N ARG A 90 0.54 -13.14 0.85
CA ARG A 90 0.32 -13.93 2.07
C ARG A 90 0.35 -13.03 3.31
N ILE A 91 -0.68 -13.13 4.14
CA ILE A 91 -0.68 -12.52 5.48
C ILE A 91 0.38 -13.26 6.32
N ARG A 92 1.27 -12.50 6.96
CA ARG A 92 2.34 -13.07 7.78
C ARG A 92 1.87 -13.20 9.22
N TRP A 93 1.31 -14.35 9.57
CA TRP A 93 0.73 -14.65 10.89
C TRP A 93 1.75 -14.78 12.04
N LEU A 94 3.05 -14.86 11.72
CA LEU A 94 4.12 -15.06 12.72
C LEU A 94 4.67 -13.75 13.31
N HIS A 95 4.22 -12.61 12.82
CA HIS A 95 4.60 -11.31 13.38
C HIS A 95 3.47 -10.73 14.23
N GLU A 96 3.83 -9.86 15.17
CA GLU A 96 2.85 -9.13 15.97
C GLU A 96 2.20 -8.02 15.13
N TRP A 97 0.90 -8.15 14.90
CA TRP A 97 0.03 -7.13 14.34
C TRP A 97 -1.39 -7.31 14.91
N ASP A 98 -2.16 -6.23 14.98
CA ASP A 98 -3.50 -6.20 15.57
C ASP A 98 -4.60 -6.23 14.50
N SER A 99 -4.32 -5.67 13.32
CA SER A 99 -5.30 -5.61 12.22
C SER A 99 -4.64 -5.64 10.84
N VAL A 100 -5.45 -5.97 9.83
CA VAL A 100 -5.07 -5.92 8.42
C VAL A 100 -6.00 -4.95 7.69
N VAL A 101 -5.42 -3.97 7.01
CA VAL A 101 -6.12 -3.10 6.05
C VAL A 101 -5.86 -3.62 4.65
N LEU A 102 -6.95 -3.91 3.93
CA LEU A 102 -6.92 -4.23 2.51
C LEU A 102 -7.35 -3.01 1.69
N VAL A 103 -6.42 -2.48 0.90
CA VAL A 103 -6.67 -1.41 -0.05
C VAL A 103 -6.92 -2.02 -1.43
N LEU A 104 -8.14 -1.83 -1.94
CA LEU A 104 -8.50 -2.20 -3.30
C LEU A 104 -8.55 -0.92 -4.12
N LEU A 105 -7.79 -0.92 -5.21
CA LEU A 105 -7.66 0.20 -6.12
C LEU A 105 -8.15 -0.23 -7.50
N ASP A 106 -8.64 0.72 -8.29
CA ASP A 106 -8.84 0.51 -9.71
C ASP A 106 -7.56 0.76 -10.54
N GLU A 107 -7.66 0.70 -11.86
CA GLU A 107 -6.51 0.94 -12.73
C GLU A 107 -6.01 2.38 -12.78
N ALA A 108 -6.83 3.31 -12.30
CA ALA A 108 -6.47 4.70 -12.06
C ALA A 108 -5.93 4.91 -10.64
N TYR A 109 -5.76 3.86 -9.84
CA TYR A 109 -5.32 3.94 -8.45
C TYR A 109 -6.30 4.72 -7.54
N GLU A 110 -7.61 4.58 -7.80
CA GLU A 110 -8.69 5.14 -6.99
C GLU A 110 -9.42 4.08 -6.15
#